data_AF-A0A6N2ME18-F1
#
_entry.id   AF-A0A6N2ME18-F1
#
_cell.length_a   1.000
_cell.length_b   1.000
_cell.length_c   1.000
_cell.angle_alpha   90.00
_cell.angle_beta   90.00
_cell.angle_gamma   90.00
#
_symmetry.space_group_name_H-M   'P 1'
#
loop_
_entity.id
_entity.type
_entity.pdbx_description
1 polymer ?
#
loop_
_entity_poly.entity_id
_entity_poly.type
_entity_poly.pdbx_seq_one_letter_code
_entity_poly.pdbx_strand_id
1 'polypeptide(L)'
;MFPLFCFIRIVLVPLTRQRSYDNVPQPHAVLYYSQRATKGGLLIAEATAVSETAQGYLHTPGIWTKEQVETWKPIVHAVHAKGGIFFCQIWHVGRVSNSGFQPHGQAPVSSTDKPISFQLEGMEFTPPRRLRTDEIPQIVDDFRIAARNAIEAGFYGVEIHGAHGYLIDQFMKDQVNDRADHYGGSIENRCRFFGNS
;
A
#
# COMPACT_ATOMS: atom_id res chain seq x y z
N MET A 1 11.77 -19.40 -10.47
CA MET A 1 12.16 -18.11 -9.86
C MET A 1 13.65 -17.94 -10.06
N PHE A 2 14.07 -16.99 -10.90
CA PHE A 2 15.49 -16.68 -11.07
C PHE A 2 15.97 -15.85 -9.87
N PRO A 3 17.19 -16.05 -9.35
CA PRO A 3 17.74 -15.19 -8.31
C PRO A 3 17.82 -13.74 -8.81
N LEU A 4 17.26 -12.79 -8.05
CA LEU A 4 17.43 -11.37 -8.31
C LEU A 4 18.85 -10.96 -7.95
N PHE A 5 19.66 -10.67 -8.98
CA PHE A 5 20.99 -10.11 -8.80
C PHE A 5 20.94 -8.58 -8.85
N CYS A 6 21.02 -7.96 -7.67
CA CYS A 6 21.20 -6.53 -7.52
C CYS A 6 22.71 -6.23 -7.42
N PHE A 7 23.27 -5.58 -8.44
CA PHE A 7 24.71 -5.29 -8.48
C PHE A 7 25.06 -3.97 -7.76
N ILE A 8 24.05 -3.17 -7.39
CA ILE A 8 24.19 -1.84 -6.79
C ILE A 8 23.35 -1.76 -5.51
N ARG A 9 23.90 -1.25 -4.41
CA ARG A 9 23.22 -1.14 -3.10
C ARG A 9 22.53 0.22 -2.86
N ILE A 10 22.19 0.93 -3.93
CA ILE A 10 21.44 2.18 -3.89
C ILE A 10 20.03 1.87 -4.38
N VAL A 11 19.03 2.21 -3.56
CA VAL A 11 17.62 1.87 -3.78
C VAL A 11 16.79 3.15 -3.89
N LEU A 12 15.89 3.23 -4.86
CA LEU A 12 14.81 4.21 -4.81
C LEU A 12 13.78 3.75 -3.80
N VAL A 13 13.68 4.45 -2.69
CA VAL A 13 12.67 4.21 -1.64
C VAL A 13 11.26 4.55 -2.14
N PRO A 14 10.21 3.96 -1.55
CA PRO A 14 8.82 4.30 -1.86
C PRO A 14 8.52 5.76 -1.50
N LEU A 15 8.03 6.53 -2.48
CA LEU A 15 7.78 7.97 -2.32
C LEU A 15 6.41 8.34 -2.92
N THR A 16 5.38 8.45 -2.08
CA THR A 16 4.06 8.98 -2.50
C THR A 16 4.19 10.37 -3.11
N ARG A 17 3.75 10.54 -4.37
CA ARG A 17 3.90 11.83 -5.08
C ARG A 17 2.59 12.56 -5.34
N GLN A 18 1.45 11.90 -5.13
CA GLN A 18 0.11 12.44 -5.37
C GLN A 18 -0.05 12.97 -6.82
N ARG A 19 0.35 12.16 -7.81
CA ARG A 19 0.24 12.50 -9.24
C ARG A 19 -0.44 11.41 -10.07
N SER A 20 -1.19 10.53 -9.42
CA SER A 20 -1.96 9.47 -10.06
C SER A 20 -3.44 9.82 -9.97
N TYR A 21 -3.90 10.66 -10.90
CA TYR A 21 -5.28 11.18 -10.92
C TYR A 21 -6.28 10.02 -10.97
N ASP A 22 -7.39 10.15 -10.23
CA ASP A 22 -8.44 9.13 -10.09
C ASP A 22 -7.90 7.74 -9.72
N ASN A 23 -6.81 7.72 -8.95
CA ASN A 23 -6.08 6.52 -8.53
C ASN A 23 -5.47 5.70 -9.69
N VAL A 24 -5.35 6.31 -10.87
CA VAL A 24 -4.75 5.69 -12.06
C VAL A 24 -3.33 6.23 -12.28
N PRO A 25 -2.32 5.35 -12.41
CA PRO A 25 -0.98 5.74 -12.83
C PRO A 25 -0.97 6.55 -14.14
N GLN A 26 -0.19 7.62 -14.17
CA GLN A 26 -0.21 8.59 -15.28
C GLN A 26 1.02 8.48 -16.18
N PRO A 27 0.96 8.93 -17.46
CA PRO A 27 2.08 8.86 -18.39
C PRO A 27 3.39 9.49 -17.90
N HIS A 28 3.33 10.57 -17.10
CA HIS A 28 4.54 11.20 -16.57
C HIS A 28 5.28 10.30 -15.56
N ALA A 29 4.63 9.29 -14.97
CA ALA A 29 5.28 8.33 -14.09
C ALA A 29 6.27 7.44 -14.87
N VAL A 30 6.02 7.17 -16.15
CA VAL A 30 6.96 6.49 -17.05
C VAL A 30 8.30 7.23 -17.06
N LEU A 31 8.25 8.54 -17.29
CA LEU A 31 9.45 9.39 -17.28
C LEU A 31 10.09 9.42 -15.88
N TYR A 32 9.30 9.58 -14.83
CA TYR A 32 9.80 9.68 -13.45
C TYR A 32 10.61 8.46 -13.02
N TYR A 33 10.07 7.24 -13.20
CA TYR A 33 10.75 6.00 -12.83
C TYR A 33 11.87 5.66 -13.80
N SER A 34 11.67 5.88 -15.11
CA SER A 34 12.73 5.67 -16.11
C SER A 34 13.96 6.52 -15.83
N GLN A 35 13.81 7.79 -15.44
CA GLN A 35 14.94 8.66 -15.08
C GLN A 35 15.78 8.11 -13.91
N ARG A 36 15.18 7.29 -13.04
CA ARG A 36 15.82 6.73 -11.83
C ARG A 36 16.28 5.29 -12.01
N ALA A 37 15.86 4.63 -13.09
CA ALA A 37 16.23 3.26 -13.36
C ALA A 37 17.68 3.16 -13.85
N THR A 38 18.45 2.28 -13.20
CA THR A 38 19.81 1.90 -13.58
C THR A 38 19.88 0.38 -13.69
N LYS A 39 20.82 -0.11 -14.52
CA LYS A 39 21.00 -1.55 -14.73
C LYS A 39 21.37 -2.23 -13.40
N GLY A 40 20.54 -3.16 -12.95
CA GLY A 40 20.72 -3.89 -11.70
C GLY A 40 20.44 -3.07 -10.44
N GLY A 41 19.83 -1.89 -10.56
CA GLY A 41 19.36 -1.09 -9.42
C GLY A 41 17.93 -1.47 -9.01
N LEU A 42 17.64 -1.44 -7.71
CA LEU A 42 16.30 -1.69 -7.16
C LEU A 42 15.52 -0.38 -7.01
N LEU A 43 14.28 -0.40 -7.49
CA LEU A 43 13.30 0.64 -7.32
C LEU A 43 12.09 0.05 -6.58
N ILE A 44 11.52 0.82 -5.67
CA ILE A 44 10.25 0.53 -5.03
C ILE A 44 9.29 1.65 -5.44
N ALA A 45 8.15 1.27 -6.00
CA ALA A 45 7.13 2.23 -6.42
C ALA A 45 6.56 2.98 -5.22
N GLU A 46 5.92 4.11 -5.50
CA GLU A 46 5.11 4.80 -4.51
C GLU A 46 3.99 3.90 -3.93
N ALA A 47 3.52 4.26 -2.74
CA ALA A 47 2.48 3.51 -2.05
C ALA A 47 1.25 3.37 -2.96
N THR A 48 0.93 2.12 -3.28
CA THR A 48 -0.09 1.73 -4.25
C THR A 48 -1.20 0.98 -3.52
N ALA A 49 -2.41 1.55 -3.54
CA ALA A 49 -3.52 1.04 -2.76
C ALA A 49 -4.03 -0.31 -3.27
N VAL A 50 -4.37 -1.19 -2.31
CA VAL A 50 -4.86 -2.56 -2.57
C VAL A 50 -6.36 -2.66 -2.85
N SER A 51 -7.14 -1.63 -2.48
CA SER A 51 -8.59 -1.59 -2.63
C SER A 51 -9.10 -0.14 -2.55
N GLU A 52 -10.39 0.08 -2.74
CA GLU A 52 -11.02 1.40 -2.59
C GLU A 52 -10.91 1.92 -1.15
N THR A 53 -11.03 1.05 -0.14
CA THR A 53 -10.95 1.43 1.28
C THR A 53 -9.53 1.74 1.75
N ALA A 54 -8.53 1.38 0.95
CA ALA A 54 -7.11 1.58 1.25
C ALA A 54 -6.63 3.03 1.08
N GLN A 55 -7.49 3.93 0.59
CA GLN A 55 -7.18 5.31 0.25
C GLN A 55 -7.21 6.26 1.45
N GLY A 56 -6.27 7.21 1.49
CA GLY A 56 -6.25 8.30 2.48
C GLY A 56 -5.63 9.60 1.97
N TYR A 57 -5.24 9.65 0.70
CA TYR A 57 -4.58 10.79 0.08
C TYR A 57 -5.06 10.93 -1.36
N LEU A 58 -5.19 12.17 -1.82
CA LEU A 58 -5.55 12.46 -3.21
C LEU A 58 -4.46 11.97 -4.16
N HIS A 59 -4.91 11.53 -5.34
CA HIS A 59 -4.06 11.22 -6.47
C HIS A 59 -2.95 10.18 -6.19
N THR A 60 -3.21 9.20 -5.33
CA THR A 60 -2.30 8.06 -5.11
C THR A 60 -2.72 6.88 -5.98
N PRO A 61 -1.79 6.12 -6.58
CA PRO A 61 -2.17 5.05 -7.49
C PRO A 61 -2.81 3.86 -6.78
N GLY A 62 -3.63 3.11 -7.52
CA GLY A 62 -4.17 1.83 -7.13
C GLY A 62 -3.60 0.67 -7.94
N ILE A 63 -3.95 -0.55 -7.55
CA ILE A 63 -3.71 -1.77 -8.34
C ILE A 63 -4.80 -2.84 -8.14
N TRP A 64 -6.03 -2.44 -7.83
CA TRP A 64 -7.17 -3.35 -7.64
C TRP A 64 -8.03 -3.52 -8.88
N THR A 65 -7.99 -2.56 -9.82
CA THR A 65 -8.73 -2.64 -11.09
C THR A 65 -7.85 -3.05 -12.26
N LYS A 66 -8.48 -3.59 -13.31
CA LYS A 66 -7.79 -3.92 -14.57
C LYS A 66 -7.19 -2.68 -15.23
N GLU A 67 -7.89 -1.55 -15.20
CA GLU A 67 -7.39 -0.29 -15.76
C GLU A 67 -6.10 0.17 -15.07
N GLN A 68 -6.05 0.09 -13.74
CA GLN A 68 -4.84 0.40 -12.97
C GLN A 68 -3.68 -0.54 -13.34
N VAL A 69 -3.95 -1.84 -13.51
CA VAL A 69 -2.94 -2.81 -13.96
C VAL A 69 -2.41 -2.46 -15.34
N GLU A 70 -3.27 -2.17 -16.31
CA GLU A 70 -2.84 -1.82 -17.68
C GLU A 70 -2.02 -0.52 -17.72
N THR A 71 -2.36 0.45 -16.89
CA THR A 71 -1.66 1.75 -16.83
C THR A 71 -0.32 1.66 -16.09
N TRP A 72 -0.12 0.65 -15.23
CA TRP A 72 1.19 0.34 -14.67
C TRP A 72 2.16 -0.28 -15.68
N LYS A 73 1.68 -1.07 -16.66
CA LYS A 73 2.53 -1.83 -17.59
C LYS A 73 3.57 -0.96 -18.33
N PRO A 74 3.23 0.21 -18.92
CA PRO A 74 4.21 1.07 -19.58
C PRO A 74 5.30 1.59 -18.63
N ILE A 75 4.95 1.85 -17.36
CA ILE A 75 5.88 2.34 -16.34
C ILE A 75 6.88 1.23 -15.99
N VAL A 76 6.37 0.03 -15.73
CA VAL A 76 7.20 -1.15 -15.44
C VAL A 76 8.12 -1.48 -16.61
N HIS A 77 7.57 -1.47 -17.83
CA HIS A 77 8.33 -1.71 -19.05
C HIS A 77 9.50 -0.71 -19.20
N ALA A 78 9.28 0.57 -18.91
CA ALA A 78 10.34 1.58 -19.02
C ALA A 78 11.47 1.40 -17.99
N VAL A 79 11.16 0.88 -16.79
CA VAL A 79 12.19 0.51 -15.80
C VAL A 79 12.97 -0.72 -16.26
N HIS A 80 12.27 -1.74 -16.77
CA HIS A 80 12.87 -2.98 -17.27
C HIS A 80 13.74 -2.74 -18.50
N ALA A 81 13.36 -1.83 -19.39
CA ALA A 81 14.15 -1.44 -20.57
C ALA A 81 15.53 -0.88 -20.19
N LYS A 82 15.69 -0.36 -18.97
CA LYS A 82 16.97 0.10 -18.41
C LYS A 82 17.68 -0.94 -17.54
N GLY A 83 17.14 -2.16 -17.47
CA GLY A 83 17.63 -3.25 -16.65
C GLY A 83 17.40 -3.04 -15.14
N GLY A 84 16.47 -2.18 -14.76
CA GLY A 84 16.11 -1.95 -13.36
C GLY A 84 15.23 -3.08 -12.83
N ILE A 85 15.34 -3.33 -11.52
CA ILE A 85 14.46 -4.20 -10.76
C ILE A 85 13.40 -3.31 -10.12
N PHE A 86 12.12 -3.67 -10.25
CA PHE A 86 11.03 -2.83 -9.80
C PHE A 86 10.01 -3.60 -8.95
N PHE A 87 9.75 -3.11 -7.75
CA PHE A 87 8.79 -3.65 -6.81
C PHE A 87 7.63 -2.68 -6.62
N CYS A 88 6.40 -3.19 -6.51
CA CYS A 88 5.22 -2.39 -6.19
C CYS A 88 5.02 -2.37 -4.67
N GLN A 89 5.01 -1.19 -4.04
CA GLN A 89 4.65 -1.11 -2.63
C GLN A 89 3.13 -1.16 -2.47
N ILE A 90 2.60 -2.30 -2.02
CA ILE A 90 1.16 -2.49 -1.79
C ILE A 90 0.78 -2.01 -0.38
N TRP A 91 -0.32 -1.24 -0.29
CA TRP A 91 -0.59 -0.39 0.85
C TRP A 91 -2.08 -0.28 1.19
N HIS A 92 -2.36 -0.14 2.50
CA HIS A 92 -3.68 0.20 3.03
C HIS A 92 -3.53 1.16 4.21
N VAL A 93 -4.11 2.37 4.12
CA VAL A 93 -3.94 3.41 5.16
C VAL A 93 -4.56 3.09 6.50
N GLY A 94 -5.67 2.35 6.50
CA GLY A 94 -6.44 2.09 7.71
C GLY A 94 -7.06 3.40 8.23
N ARG A 95 -6.87 3.73 9.52
CA ARG A 95 -7.43 4.96 10.10
C ARG A 95 -6.77 6.28 9.64
N VAL A 96 -5.71 6.25 8.85
CA VAL A 96 -5.09 7.46 8.27
C VAL A 96 -5.87 7.87 7.02
N SER A 97 -7.16 8.17 7.19
CA SER A 97 -8.09 8.50 6.11
C SER A 97 -9.27 9.32 6.65
N ASN A 98 -10.15 9.76 5.77
CA ASN A 98 -11.45 10.36 6.10
C ASN A 98 -12.55 9.83 5.19
N SER A 99 -13.80 10.07 5.58
CA SER A 99 -14.99 9.62 4.85
C SER A 99 -15.05 10.13 3.40
N GLY A 100 -14.41 11.26 3.09
CA GLY A 100 -14.33 11.77 1.71
C GLY A 100 -13.53 10.87 0.75
N PHE A 101 -12.62 10.05 1.28
CA PHE A 101 -11.88 9.04 0.51
C PHE A 101 -12.54 7.67 0.48
N GLN A 102 -13.55 7.44 1.34
CA GLN A 102 -14.13 6.12 1.53
C GLN A 102 -15.34 5.92 0.61
N PRO A 103 -15.55 4.69 0.10
CA PRO A 103 -16.72 4.37 -0.70
C PRO A 103 -17.99 4.68 0.08
N HIS A 104 -18.90 5.41 -0.54
CA HIS A 104 -20.17 5.84 0.05
C HIS A 104 -20.05 6.66 1.35
N GLY A 105 -18.91 7.33 1.59
CA GLY A 105 -18.73 8.16 2.78
C GLY A 105 -18.59 7.37 4.08
N GLN A 106 -18.26 6.09 4.00
CA GLN A 106 -18.13 5.23 5.19
C GLN A 106 -16.94 5.64 6.06
N ALA A 107 -16.93 5.17 7.32
CA ALA A 107 -15.78 5.35 8.20
C ALA A 107 -14.59 4.48 7.71
N PRO A 108 -13.36 5.02 7.73
CA PRO A 108 -12.16 4.22 7.49
C PRO A 108 -12.05 3.04 8.46
N VAL A 109 -11.36 1.97 8.06
CA VAL A 109 -11.22 0.76 8.88
C VAL A 109 -9.91 0.72 9.66
N SER A 110 -9.90 0.07 10.83
CA SER A 110 -8.67 -0.09 11.63
C SER A 110 -8.74 -1.28 12.60
N SER A 111 -7.66 -1.52 13.33
CA SER A 111 -7.61 -2.44 14.47
C SER A 111 -8.43 -1.92 15.67
N THR A 112 -8.68 -0.62 15.73
CA THR A 112 -9.35 0.12 16.81
C THR A 112 -10.44 1.04 16.27
N ASP A 113 -11.28 1.57 17.15
CA ASP A 113 -12.25 2.64 16.91
C ASP A 113 -11.74 4.00 17.43
N LYS A 114 -10.55 4.05 18.03
CA LYS A 114 -9.93 5.29 18.51
C LYS A 114 -9.47 6.19 17.36
N PRO A 115 -9.86 7.48 17.35
CA PRO A 115 -9.39 8.44 16.36
C PRO A 115 -7.88 8.69 16.49
N ILE A 116 -7.29 9.27 15.46
CA ILE A 116 -5.91 9.78 15.53
C ILE A 116 -5.92 11.01 16.44
N SER A 117 -5.09 10.99 17.50
CA SER A 117 -5.09 12.00 18.55
C SER A 117 -4.37 13.30 18.19
N PHE A 118 -3.52 13.29 17.17
CA PHE A 118 -2.84 14.47 16.68
C PHE A 118 -3.48 14.94 15.38
N GLN A 119 -3.76 16.24 15.30
CA GLN A 119 -4.15 16.89 14.06
C GLN A 119 -2.87 17.36 13.37
N LEU A 120 -2.65 16.87 12.15
CA LEU A 120 -1.73 17.51 11.23
C LEU A 120 -2.49 18.66 10.56
N GLU A 121 -1.93 19.87 10.55
CA GLU A 121 -2.57 21.01 9.90
C GLU A 121 -3.01 20.67 8.47
N GLY A 122 -4.29 20.90 8.17
CA GLY A 122 -4.87 20.60 6.86
C GLY A 122 -5.26 19.14 6.63
N MET A 123 -5.13 18.25 7.61
CA MET A 123 -5.63 16.87 7.53
C MET A 123 -6.72 16.59 8.56
N GLU A 124 -7.91 16.29 8.07
CA GLU A 124 -9.01 15.75 8.87
C GLU A 124 -9.00 14.22 8.78
N PHE A 125 -9.11 13.56 9.94
CA PHE A 125 -9.23 12.12 10.06
C PHE A 125 -10.59 11.77 10.65
N THR A 126 -11.35 10.95 9.93
CA THR A 126 -12.64 10.44 10.44
C THR A 126 -12.36 9.35 11.47
N PRO A 127 -13.06 9.32 12.62
CA PRO A 127 -12.96 8.22 13.57
C PRO A 127 -13.15 6.87 12.85
N PRO A 128 -12.21 5.92 13.02
CA PRO A 128 -12.27 4.67 12.27
C PRO A 128 -13.32 3.73 12.85
N ARG A 129 -13.76 2.79 12.02
CA ARG A 129 -14.48 1.61 12.46
C ARG A 129 -13.49 0.48 12.73
N ARG A 130 -13.60 -0.12 13.91
CA ARG A 130 -12.89 -1.36 14.23
C ARG A 130 -13.34 -2.49 13.29
N LEU A 131 -12.38 -3.13 12.61
CA LEU A 131 -12.65 -4.33 11.82
C LEU A 131 -13.17 -5.43 12.73
N ARG A 132 -14.27 -6.07 12.34
CA ARG A 132 -14.68 -7.32 12.97
C ARG A 132 -13.71 -8.43 12.59
N THR A 133 -13.60 -9.44 13.43
CA THR A 133 -12.68 -10.55 13.23
C THR A 133 -12.94 -11.29 11.91
N ASP A 134 -14.20 -11.37 11.48
CA ASP A 134 -14.64 -11.99 10.23
C ASP A 134 -14.35 -11.15 8.97
N GLU A 135 -14.06 -9.85 9.11
CA GLU A 135 -13.72 -8.96 7.98
C GLU A 135 -12.23 -8.98 7.64
N ILE A 136 -11.37 -9.33 8.61
CA ILE A 136 -9.91 -9.29 8.44
C ILE A 136 -9.40 -10.19 7.30
N PRO A 137 -9.92 -11.43 7.11
CA PRO A 137 -9.54 -12.26 5.98
C PRO A 137 -9.81 -11.62 4.61
N GLN A 138 -10.85 -10.79 4.47
CA GLN A 138 -11.12 -10.10 3.21
C GLN A 138 -10.05 -9.05 2.90
N ILE A 139 -9.58 -8.32 3.92
CA ILE A 139 -8.49 -7.35 3.71
C ILE A 139 -7.19 -8.07 3.31
N VAL A 140 -6.90 -9.22 3.92
CA VAL A 140 -5.79 -10.09 3.49
C VAL A 140 -5.96 -10.51 2.03
N ASP A 141 -7.17 -10.86 1.61
CA ASP A 141 -7.46 -11.20 0.22
C ASP A 141 -7.22 -10.03 -0.74
N ASP A 142 -7.51 -8.79 -0.32
CA ASP A 142 -7.20 -7.59 -1.10
C ASP A 142 -5.69 -7.44 -1.33
N PHE A 143 -4.85 -7.67 -0.30
CA PHE A 143 -3.38 -7.70 -0.46
C PHE A 143 -2.94 -8.82 -1.41
N ARG A 144 -3.54 -10.01 -1.31
CA ARG A 144 -3.27 -11.15 -2.21
C ARG A 144 -3.62 -10.80 -3.66
N ILE A 145 -4.77 -10.17 -3.89
CA ILE A 145 -5.22 -9.74 -5.23
C ILE A 145 -4.27 -8.66 -5.77
N ALA A 146 -3.95 -7.65 -4.98
CA ALA A 146 -3.04 -6.58 -5.37
C ALA A 146 -1.65 -7.10 -5.72
N ALA A 147 -1.12 -8.07 -4.96
CA ALA A 147 0.15 -8.72 -5.25
C ALA A 147 0.11 -9.46 -6.60
N ARG A 148 -0.95 -10.23 -6.88
CA ARG A 148 -1.14 -10.88 -8.17
C ARG A 148 -1.22 -9.86 -9.31
N ASN A 149 -1.98 -8.79 -9.12
CA ASN A 149 -2.15 -7.73 -10.10
C ASN A 149 -0.82 -6.97 -10.36
N ALA A 150 0.03 -6.82 -9.36
CA ALA A 150 1.39 -6.29 -9.54
C ALA A 150 2.25 -7.18 -10.43
N ILE A 151 2.18 -8.50 -10.24
CA ILE A 151 2.87 -9.45 -11.14
C ILE A 151 2.28 -9.38 -12.56
N GLU A 152 0.96 -9.24 -12.71
CA GLU A 152 0.29 -9.06 -14.01
C GLU A 152 0.71 -7.75 -14.71
N ALA A 153 0.92 -6.67 -13.96
CA ALA A 153 1.48 -5.42 -14.46
C ALA A 153 2.97 -5.53 -14.84
N GLY A 154 3.61 -6.64 -14.47
CA GLY A 154 4.98 -6.99 -14.82
C GLY A 154 6.02 -6.67 -13.74
N PHE A 155 5.62 -6.24 -12.54
CA PHE A 155 6.59 -5.99 -11.46
C PHE A 155 7.36 -7.27 -11.11
N TYR A 156 8.60 -7.14 -10.64
CA TYR A 156 9.38 -8.29 -10.16
C TYR A 156 8.83 -8.87 -8.85
N GLY A 157 8.15 -8.06 -8.05
CA GLY A 157 7.61 -8.43 -6.76
C GLY A 157 6.86 -7.27 -6.12
N VAL A 158 6.48 -7.49 -4.86
CA VAL A 158 5.82 -6.49 -4.03
C VAL A 158 6.58 -6.23 -2.75
N GLU A 159 6.44 -5.01 -2.24
CA GLU A 159 6.76 -4.66 -0.87
C GLU A 159 5.44 -4.46 -0.11
N ILE A 160 5.25 -5.17 1.01
CA ILE A 160 4.08 -4.98 1.88
C ILE A 160 4.34 -3.78 2.79
N HIS A 161 3.52 -2.72 2.69
CA HIS A 161 3.70 -1.54 3.53
C HIS A 161 3.22 -1.77 4.98
N GLY A 162 4.10 -2.31 5.82
CA GLY A 162 3.89 -2.58 7.24
C GLY A 162 4.38 -1.50 8.21
N ALA A 163 4.34 -0.21 7.84
CA ALA A 163 5.03 0.85 8.57
C ALA A 163 4.22 2.16 8.64
N HIS A 164 4.79 3.19 9.27
CA HIS A 164 4.27 4.56 9.31
C HIS A 164 2.85 4.71 9.90
N GLY A 165 2.43 3.81 10.78
CA GLY A 165 1.10 3.88 11.40
C GLY A 165 -0.07 3.55 10.48
N TYR A 166 0.18 2.95 9.31
CA TYR A 166 -0.87 2.44 8.41
C TYR A 166 -1.44 1.10 8.88
N LEU A 167 -2.38 0.51 8.13
CA LEU A 167 -3.26 -0.55 8.65
C LEU A 167 -2.51 -1.69 9.34
N ILE A 168 -1.47 -2.25 8.70
CA ILE A 168 -0.68 -3.34 9.29
C ILE A 168 0.00 -2.88 10.58
N ASP A 169 0.60 -1.69 10.60
CA ASP A 169 1.24 -1.12 11.79
C ASP A 169 0.21 -0.80 12.90
N GLN A 170 -1.04 -0.47 12.54
CA GLN A 170 -2.15 -0.30 13.49
C GLN A 170 -2.50 -1.60 14.21
N PHE A 171 -2.32 -2.77 13.58
CA PHE A 171 -2.42 -4.06 14.26
C PHE A 171 -1.16 -4.37 15.08
N MET A 172 0.04 -4.02 14.60
CA MET A 172 1.28 -4.34 15.30
C MET A 172 1.54 -3.49 16.55
N LYS A 173 1.14 -2.22 16.58
CA LYS A 173 1.45 -1.29 17.69
C LYS A 173 0.48 -1.45 18.85
N ASP A 174 0.99 -1.72 20.04
CA ASP A 174 0.19 -1.85 21.29
C ASP A 174 -0.49 -0.54 21.73
N GLN A 175 0.07 0.62 21.37
CA GLN A 175 -0.54 1.93 21.60
C GLN A 175 -1.76 2.19 20.70
N VAL A 176 -1.98 1.38 19.67
CA VAL A 176 -3.11 1.50 18.73
C VAL A 176 -4.05 0.30 18.88
N ASN A 177 -3.51 -0.91 18.83
CA ASN A 177 -4.26 -2.15 18.89
C ASN A 177 -4.73 -2.43 20.33
N ASP A 178 -5.99 -2.14 20.59
CA ASP A 178 -6.69 -2.43 21.83
C ASP A 178 -7.74 -3.54 21.65
N ARG A 179 -7.48 -4.48 20.74
CA ARG A 179 -8.36 -5.63 20.53
C ARG A 179 -8.20 -6.67 21.64
N ALA A 180 -9.30 -7.36 21.94
CA ALA A 180 -9.34 -8.48 22.89
C ALA A 180 -9.49 -9.85 22.19
N ASP A 181 -9.52 -9.89 20.85
CA ASP A 181 -9.59 -11.12 20.06
C ASP A 181 -8.19 -11.63 19.69
N HIS A 182 -8.12 -12.65 18.83
CA HIS A 182 -6.85 -13.27 18.41
C HIS A 182 -5.97 -12.39 17.51
N TYR A 183 -6.37 -11.14 17.27
CA TYR A 183 -5.56 -10.11 16.62
C TYR A 183 -5.05 -9.04 17.60
N GLY A 184 -5.28 -9.17 18.91
CA GLY A 184 -4.82 -8.23 19.93
C GLY A 184 -4.15 -8.87 21.15
N GLY A 185 -3.61 -8.02 22.03
CA GLY A 185 -2.90 -8.43 23.24
C GLY A 185 -1.44 -8.81 22.98
N SER A 186 -1.15 -10.11 22.90
CA SER A 186 0.22 -10.63 22.76
C SER A 186 0.91 -10.14 21.48
N ILE A 187 2.25 -10.17 21.47
CA ILE A 187 3.04 -9.85 20.26
C ILE A 187 2.63 -10.76 19.10
N GLU A 188 2.45 -12.06 19.35
CA GLU A 188 2.01 -13.02 18.33
C GLU A 188 0.68 -12.62 17.70
N ASN A 189 -0.33 -12.29 18.51
CA ASN A 189 -1.65 -11.90 18.01
C ASN A 189 -1.59 -10.58 17.23
N ARG A 190 -0.82 -9.60 17.70
CA ARG A 190 -0.62 -8.31 17.00
C ARG A 190 0.10 -8.46 15.67
N CYS A 191 1.02 -9.42 15.55
CA CYS A 191 1.71 -9.74 14.30
C CYS A 191 0.91 -10.69 13.39
N ARG A 192 -0.18 -11.30 13.86
CA ARG A 192 -0.97 -12.29 13.11
C ARG A 192 -1.53 -11.73 11.80
N PHE A 193 -1.95 -10.48 11.78
CA PHE A 193 -2.44 -9.83 10.57
C PHE A 193 -1.36 -9.74 9.48
N PHE A 194 -0.12 -9.45 9.86
CA PHE A 194 1.02 -9.42 8.93
C PHE A 194 1.50 -10.82 8.52
N GLY A 195 1.49 -11.80 9.45
CA GLY A 195 1.90 -13.17 9.14
C GLY A 195 0.96 -13.91 8.18
N ASN A 196 -0.28 -13.43 8.05
CA ASN A 196 -1.29 -13.98 7.14
C ASN A 196 -1.46 -13.17 5.85
N SER A 197 -0.83 -11.99 5.74
CA SER A 197 -0.96 -11.07 4.58
C SER A 197 -0.06 -11.42 3.41
#